data_AF-A0A814BE65-F1
#
_entry.id   AF-A0A814BE65-F1
#
_cell.length_a   1.000
_cell.length_b   1.000
_cell.length_c   1.000
_cell.angle_alpha   90.00
_cell.angle_beta   90.00
_cell.angle_gamma   90.00
#
_symmetry.space_group_name_H-M   'P 1'
#
loop_
_entity.id
_entity.type
_entity.pdbx_description
1 polymer ?
#
loop_
_entity_poly.entity_id
_entity_poly.type
_entity_poly.pdbx_seq_one_letter_code
_entity_poly.pdbx_strand_id
1 'polypeptide(L)' 'MQPPEVIITTPIYHPNVNEKNRLCDQRLNATSLWNNKATLIEVLEIIVDALDNPKAEDSPANTGLF' A
#
# COMPACT_ATOMS: atom_id res chain seq x y z
N MET A 1 -9.79 -12.97 -7.44
CA MET A 1 -8.33 -12.74 -7.45
C MET A 1 -8.05 -11.58 -6.50
N GLN A 2 -6.98 -11.65 -5.72
CA GLN A 2 -6.68 -10.67 -4.67
C GLN A 2 -5.29 -10.06 -4.91
N PRO A 3 -5.07 -8.80 -4.49
CA PRO A 3 -3.74 -8.20 -4.47
C PRO A 3 -2.80 -8.97 -3.54
N PRO A 4 -1.48 -8.90 -3.76
CA PRO A 4 -0.50 -9.45 -2.82
C PRO A 4 -0.50 -8.64 -1.52
N GLU A 5 -0.15 -9.31 -0.43
CA GLU A 5 0.14 -8.61 0.83
C GLU A 5 1.56 -8.06 0.81
N VAL A 6 1.72 -6.78 1.14
CA VAL A 6 3.02 -6.09 1.22
C VAL A 6 3.26 -5.66 2.67
N ILE A 7 4.39 -6.11 3.22
CA ILE A 7 4.87 -5.72 4.56
C ILE A 7 6.27 -5.16 4.42
N ILE A 8 6.50 -3.97 4.96
CA ILE A 8 7.83 -3.38 5.06
C ILE A 8 8.50 -3.97 6.31
N THR A 9 9.56 -4.76 6.11
CA THR A 9 10.22 -5.49 7.22
C THR A 9 11.06 -4.58 8.11
N THR A 10 11.61 -3.52 7.53
CA THR A 10 12.35 -2.49 8.27
C THR A 10 11.34 -1.44 8.75
N PRO A 11 11.23 -1.17 10.06
CA PRO A 11 10.30 -0.16 10.55
C PRO A 11 10.59 1.21 9.92
N ILE A 12 9.55 1.85 9.38
CA ILE A 12 9.62 3.22 8.86
C ILE A 12 8.49 4.06 9.44
N TYR A 13 8.76 5.36 9.62
CA TYR A 13 7.72 6.32 9.96
C TYR A 13 7.22 6.98 8.68
N HIS A 14 6.03 6.58 8.22
CA HIS A 14 5.50 7.05 6.94
C HIS A 14 3.97 7.26 7.00
N PRO A 15 3.42 8.35 6.42
CA PRO A 15 1.98 8.66 6.48
C PRO A 15 1.04 7.57 5.96
N ASN A 16 1.50 6.78 4.98
CA ASN A 16 0.76 5.67 4.38
C ASN A 16 1.20 4.28 4.87
N VAL A 17 1.87 4.20 6.02
CA VAL A 17 2.26 2.92 6.63
C VAL A 17 1.66 2.83 8.02
N ASN A 18 0.99 1.73 8.31
CA ASN A 18 0.37 1.53 9.61
C ASN A 18 1.34 0.92 10.64
N GLU A 19 0.89 0.76 11.89
CA GLU A 19 1.70 0.26 13.00
C GLU A 19 2.21 -1.18 12.81
N LYS A 20 1.62 -1.93 11.86
CA LYS A 20 2.03 -3.29 11.48
C LYS A 20 2.99 -3.29 10.28
N ASN A 21 3.53 -2.13 9.91
CA ASN A 21 4.36 -1.89 8.73
C ASN A 21 3.69 -2.30 7.40
N ARG A 22 2.35 -2.24 7.32
CA ARG A 22 1.62 -2.48 6.07
C ARG A 22 1.46 -1.18 5.31
N LEU A 23 1.67 -1.23 4.00
CA LEU A 23 1.42 -0.11 3.11
C LEU A 23 -0.09 0.05 2.90
N CYS A 24 -0.61 1.21 3.27
CA CYS A 24 -1.96 1.63 3.00
C CYS A 24 -1.99 2.28 1.61
N ASP A 25 -2.33 1.52 0.57
CA ASP A 25 -2.57 2.02 -0.78
C ASP A 25 -3.80 1.30 -1.37
N GLN A 26 -4.76 2.06 -1.89
CA GLN A 26 -5.99 1.47 -2.44
C GLN A 26 -5.76 0.49 -3.59
N ARG A 27 -4.68 0.65 -4.38
CA ARG A 27 -4.32 -0.29 -5.47
C ARG A 27 -3.93 -1.65 -4.93
N LEU A 28 -3.37 -1.71 -3.72
CA LEU A 28 -2.94 -2.95 -3.05
C LEU A 28 -3.94 -3.47 -2.01
N ASN A 29 -4.89 -2.64 -1.56
CA ASN A 29 -5.83 -3.00 -0.49
C ASN A 29 -7.30 -3.13 -0.96
N ALA A 30 -7.69 -2.51 -2.07
CA ALA A 30 -9.04 -2.62 -2.62
C ALA A 30 -9.09 -3.63 -3.77
N THR A 31 -9.83 -4.73 -3.57
CA THR A 31 -9.96 -5.78 -4.60
C THR A 31 -10.59 -5.25 -5.90
N SER A 32 -11.44 -4.23 -5.83
CA SER A 32 -12.05 -3.58 -7.00
C SER A 32 -11.08 -2.79 -7.87
N LEU A 33 -9.92 -2.39 -7.33
CA LEU A 33 -8.92 -1.58 -8.03
C LEU A 33 -7.69 -2.39 -8.44
N TRP A 34 -7.62 -3.66 -8.01
CA TRP A 34 -6.50 -4.52 -8.30
C TRP A 34 -6.49 -5.01 -9.76
N ASN A 35 -5.38 -4.76 -10.46
CA ASN A 35 -5.12 -5.34 -11.77
C ASN A 35 -4.57 -6.78 -11.62
N ASN A 36 -5.36 -7.78 -12.00
CA ASN A 36 -4.97 -9.19 -11.87
C ASN A 36 -3.83 -9.64 -12.81
N LYS A 37 -3.40 -8.79 -13.75
CA LYS A 37 -2.24 -9.01 -14.60
C LYS A 37 -0.99 -8.25 -14.13
N ALA A 38 -1.08 -7.55 -13.00
CA ALA A 38 0.03 -6.79 -12.46
C ALA A 38 1.23 -7.71 -12.20
N THR A 39 2.38 -7.25 -12.66
CA THR A 39 3.69 -7.85 -12.48
C THR A 39 4.29 -7.42 -11.15
N LEU A 40 5.35 -8.10 -10.73
CA LEU A 40 6.12 -7.69 -9.55
C LEU A 40 6.68 -6.26 -9.70
N ILE A 41 7.09 -5.87 -10.91
CA ILE A 41 7.64 -4.53 -11.17
C ILE A 41 6.56 -3.47 -10.90
N GLU A 42 5.35 -3.65 -11.41
CA GLU A 42 4.24 -2.72 -11.17
C GLU A 42 3.88 -2.62 -9.68
N VAL A 43 3.97 -3.71 -8.92
CA VAL A 43 3.80 -3.68 -7.46
C VAL A 43 4.88 -2.84 -6.79
N LEU A 44 6.15 -2.98 -7.21
CA LEU A 44 7.25 -2.18 -6.69
C LEU A 44 7.11 -0.69 -7.05
N GLU A 45 6.63 -0.37 -8.25
CA GLU A 45 6.34 1.01 -8.66
C GLU A 45 5.24 1.64 -7.81
N ILE A 46 4.18 0.89 -7.47
CA ILE A 46 3.15 1.34 -6.53
C ILE A 46 3.76 1.66 -5.16
N ILE A 47 4.65 0.79 -4.66
CA ILE A 47 5.31 1.00 -3.37
C ILE A 47 6.17 2.28 -3.40
N VAL A 48 6.98 2.47 -4.45
CA VAL A 48 7.81 3.67 -4.61
C VAL A 48 6.93 4.92 -4.66
N ASP A 49 5.88 4.93 -5.49
CA ASP A 49 4.95 6.05 -5.62
C ASP A 49 4.26 6.38 -4.30
N ALA A 50 3.81 5.37 -3.55
CA ALA A 50 3.16 5.58 -2.26
C ALA A 50 4.10 6.15 -1.18
N LEU A 51 5.39 5.83 -1.24
CA LEU A 51 6.40 6.33 -0.30
C LEU A 51 6.93 7.71 -0.68
N ASP A 52 7.05 8.02 -1.96
CA ASP A 52 7.52 9.33 -2.45
C ASP A 52 6.39 10.38 -2.46
N ASN A 53 5.15 9.95 -2.71
CA ASN A 53 3.98 10.82 -2.88
C ASN A 53 2.85 10.43 -1.90
N PRO A 54 3.00 10.72 -0.60
CA PRO A 54 2.02 10.30 0.38
C PRO A 54 0.65 10.96 0.18
N LYS A 55 -0.40 10.14 0.22
CA LYS A 55 -1.80 10.57 0.00
C LYS A 55 -2.58 10.56 1.30
N ALA A 56 -3.37 11.59 1.56
CA ALA A 56 -4.11 11.71 2.81
C ALA A 56 -5.20 10.61 2.93
N GLU A 57 -5.86 10.29 1.83
CA GLU A 57 -6.88 9.24 1.71
C GLU A 57 -6.35 7.84 2.02
N ASP A 58 -5.06 7.63 1.79
CA ASP A 58 -4.35 6.38 2.02
C ASP A 58 -3.73 6.34 3.43
N SER A 59 -4.00 7.33 4.29
CA SER A 59 -3.55 7.27 5.69
C SER A 59 -4.23 6.09 6.42
N PRO A 60 -3.54 5.36 7.30
CA PRO A 60 -4.15 4.31 8.13
C PRO A 60 -5.42 4.78 8.86
N ALA A 61 -5.46 6.06 9.25
CA ALA A 61 -6.60 6.70 9.89
C ALA A 61 -7.86 6.74 9.01
N ASN A 62 -7.68 6.79 7.68
CA ASN A 62 -8.74 6.96 6.70
C ASN A 62 -9.08 5.65 5.96
N THR A 63 -8.21 4.64 6.04
CA THR A 63 -8.44 3.33 5.40
C THR A 63 -9.05 2.29 6.34
N GLY A 64 -9.18 2.58 7.64
CA GLY A 64 -9.64 1.61 8.65
C GLY A 64 -8.65 0.45 8.87
N LEU A 65 -7.41 0.61 8.42
CA LEU A 65 -6.32 -0.37 8.56
C LEU A 65 -5.42 0.03 9.74
N PHE A 66 -5.98 0.05 10.95
CA PHE A 66 -5.23 0.18 12.20
C PHE A 66 -4.59 -1.17 12.61
#